data_AF-A0A8B9LVN3-F1
#
_entry.id   AF-A0A8B9LVN3-F1
#
_cell.length_a   1.000
_cell.length_b   1.000
_cell.length_c   1.000
_cell.angle_alpha   90.00
_cell.angle_beta   90.00
_cell.angle_gamma   90.00
#
_symmetry.space_group_name_H-M   'P 1'
#
loop_
_entity.id
_entity.type
_entity.pdbx_description
1 polymer ?
#
loop_
_entity_poly.entity_id
_entity_poly.type
_entity_poly.pdbx_seq_one_letter_code
_entity_poly.pdbx_strand_id
1 'polypeptide(L)'
;DGISLSGDKTPYKGFKPFFVCVFMLQVGGIYTVIQTKAKITVDEWGENFFMIGPYYEHNFKTQVEQCDPPNAAIKAAMDSIKNNGCQVSQSAYIGKLRKDLNVVTPNGLNVKKFSAMHEFQNLHSMNKLKIQEFVRGHFYGHLDFNLEKTLFFFIAGRYEFSNKGADIFLESLSRLNYLLRVHKSDVTVVVFFIMPAKTNNFNVESLKGQAVRKQLWDTAQTVKEKFGKRLYEALLRGEIPDMNKILDRDDFTIMKRAIFATQRHSLPPVTTHNMLDDSTDPILSNVRRIGLFNSRNDRVKVVFHPEFLSSTSPLLPMDYEEFVRGCHLGVFPSYYEPWGYTPGIYIVDRRFRSADESCNQLTQFMFSFCQQSRRQRIVQRNRTERLSDLLDWRYLGRFYMHARHLALSRAFPERFKIDTLAPPPTQGFRYPRPSSVPPSPSASLHSTPHHSDAEDDDDDDNEPYDEDEEAERDRLNIKVPFNTTQYAD
;
A
#
# COMPACT_ATOMS: atom_id res chain seq x y z
N ASP A 1 49.04 -12.38 -3.82
CA ASP A 1 50.25 -12.82 -4.52
C ASP A 1 49.98 -13.03 -5.99
N GLY A 2 50.80 -12.40 -6.82
CA GLY A 2 50.51 -12.10 -8.23
C GLY A 2 50.68 -13.28 -9.19
N ILE A 3 49.95 -13.20 -10.29
CA ILE A 3 50.24 -13.94 -11.52
C ILE A 3 50.40 -12.89 -12.62
N SER A 4 51.61 -12.75 -13.13
CA SER A 4 51.95 -11.96 -14.32
C SER A 4 51.52 -12.71 -15.58
N LEU A 5 50.68 -12.09 -16.40
CA LEU A 5 50.40 -12.58 -17.76
C LEU A 5 51.33 -11.87 -18.74
N SER A 6 52.46 -12.51 -19.04
CA SER A 6 53.28 -12.23 -20.21
C SER A 6 52.92 -13.23 -21.31
N GLY A 7 52.27 -12.78 -22.38
CA GLY A 7 51.95 -13.60 -23.55
C GLY A 7 51.16 -12.80 -24.58
N ASP A 8 51.48 -12.98 -25.85
CA ASP A 8 51.22 -12.09 -26.98
C ASP A 8 49.82 -11.45 -27.12
N LYS A 9 49.85 -10.16 -27.46
CA LYS A 9 48.69 -9.38 -27.89
C LYS A 9 48.30 -9.73 -29.32
N THR A 10 47.26 -10.53 -29.49
CA THR A 10 46.37 -10.45 -30.66
C THR A 10 44.98 -9.99 -30.21
N PRO A 11 44.47 -8.84 -30.69
CA PRO A 11 43.16 -8.36 -30.28
C PRO A 11 42.08 -9.15 -31.04
N TYR A 12 41.39 -10.07 -30.35
CA TYR A 12 40.09 -10.55 -30.81
C TYR A 12 39.10 -9.38 -30.80
N LYS A 13 38.95 -8.70 -31.94
CA LYS A 13 37.92 -7.68 -32.17
C LYS A 13 36.55 -8.37 -32.07
N GLY A 14 35.84 -8.14 -30.96
CA GLY A 14 34.44 -8.53 -30.78
C GLY A 14 34.07 -9.04 -29.39
N PHE A 15 35.03 -9.54 -28.61
CA PHE A 15 34.79 -10.06 -27.26
C PHE A 15 35.37 -9.10 -26.21
N LYS A 16 34.50 -8.43 -25.44
CA LYS A 16 34.90 -7.80 -24.17
C LYS A 16 34.49 -8.75 -23.04
N PRO A 17 35.38 -9.66 -22.57
CA PRO A 17 35.06 -10.46 -21.40
C PRO A 17 35.08 -9.55 -20.17
N PHE A 18 33.92 -9.24 -19.62
CA PHE A 18 33.81 -8.57 -18.32
C PHE A 18 33.94 -9.64 -17.23
N PHE A 19 35.09 -9.68 -16.57
CA PHE A 19 35.34 -10.57 -15.44
C PHE A 19 34.78 -9.95 -14.16
N VAL A 20 33.71 -10.53 -13.62
CA VAL A 20 33.30 -10.25 -12.23
C VAL A 20 33.79 -11.41 -11.36
N CYS A 21 34.91 -11.20 -10.69
CA CYS A 21 35.39 -12.09 -9.64
C CYS A 21 34.58 -11.79 -8.37
N VAL A 22 33.58 -12.63 -8.06
CA VAL A 22 32.90 -12.56 -6.75
C VAL A 22 33.33 -13.77 -5.93
N PHE A 23 34.18 -13.51 -4.95
CA PHE A 23 34.45 -14.43 -3.87
C PHE A 23 33.13 -14.77 -3.18
N MET A 24 32.64 -16.01 -3.34
CA MET A 24 31.56 -16.56 -2.52
C MET A 24 32.10 -16.81 -1.10
N LEU A 25 32.25 -15.74 -0.34
CA LEU A 25 32.08 -15.80 1.10
C LEU A 25 30.66 -15.30 1.38
N GLN A 26 29.93 -16.02 2.22
CA GLN A 26 28.59 -15.67 2.68
C GLN A 26 28.67 -14.45 3.62
N VAL A 27 29.07 -13.30 3.08
CA VAL A 27 29.18 -12.03 3.79
C VAL A 27 28.18 -11.08 3.14
N GLY A 28 27.01 -10.97 3.78
CA GLY A 28 26.03 -9.88 3.61
C GLY A 28 25.47 -9.64 2.20
N GLY A 29 24.22 -10.06 1.96
CA GLY A 29 23.31 -9.50 0.94
C GLY A 29 23.68 -9.66 -0.56
N ILE A 30 24.95 -9.74 -0.91
CA ILE A 30 25.48 -9.83 -2.29
C ILE A 30 24.99 -11.09 -2.99
N TYR A 31 24.90 -12.22 -2.27
CA TYR A 31 24.34 -13.46 -2.81
C TYR A 31 22.89 -13.26 -3.29
N THR A 32 22.07 -12.58 -2.49
CA THR A 32 20.66 -12.29 -2.81
C THR A 32 20.55 -11.30 -3.98
N VAL A 33 21.45 -10.31 -4.06
CA VAL A 33 21.50 -9.35 -5.18
C VAL A 33 21.88 -10.06 -6.48
N ILE A 34 22.91 -10.89 -6.48
CA ILE A 34 23.32 -11.66 -7.66
C ILE A 34 22.20 -12.60 -8.08
N GLN A 35 21.57 -13.32 -7.15
CA GLN A 35 20.46 -14.23 -7.46
C GLN A 35 19.26 -13.51 -8.09
N THR A 36 18.92 -12.31 -7.59
CA THR A 36 17.76 -11.55 -8.09
C THR A 36 18.05 -10.80 -9.38
N LYS A 37 19.31 -10.39 -9.63
CA LYS A 37 19.72 -9.65 -10.84
C LYS A 37 20.22 -10.55 -11.97
N ALA A 38 20.69 -11.76 -11.66
CA ALA A 38 21.19 -12.71 -12.66
C ALA A 38 20.19 -12.97 -13.78
N LYS A 39 18.87 -13.00 -13.49
CA LYS A 39 17.84 -13.15 -14.53
C LYS A 39 17.90 -12.02 -15.57
N ILE A 40 17.91 -10.77 -15.11
CA ILE A 40 17.94 -9.58 -15.97
C ILE A 40 19.25 -9.56 -16.76
N THR A 41 20.36 -9.90 -16.11
CA THR A 41 21.68 -9.93 -16.78
C THR A 41 21.77 -11.05 -17.83
N VAL A 42 21.17 -12.22 -17.59
CA VAL A 42 21.10 -13.29 -18.60
C VAL A 42 20.17 -12.90 -19.76
N ASP A 43 19.05 -12.24 -19.49
CA ASP A 43 18.14 -11.75 -20.54
C ASP A 43 18.82 -10.68 -21.43
N GLU A 44 19.68 -9.83 -20.86
CA GLU A 44 20.43 -8.81 -21.59
C GLU A 44 21.69 -9.33 -22.32
N TRP A 45 22.46 -10.23 -21.67
CA TRP A 45 23.80 -10.61 -22.14
C TRP A 45 23.88 -12.03 -22.72
N GLY A 46 22.83 -12.84 -22.53
CA GLY A 46 22.69 -14.18 -23.08
C GLY A 46 23.90 -15.08 -22.80
N GLU A 47 24.42 -15.70 -23.86
CA GLU A 47 25.55 -16.64 -23.81
C GLU A 47 26.91 -16.00 -23.51
N ASN A 48 26.98 -14.66 -23.36
CA ASN A 48 28.23 -13.94 -23.10
C ASN A 48 28.49 -13.69 -21.60
N PHE A 49 27.60 -14.16 -20.71
CA PHE A 49 27.72 -13.96 -19.27
C PHE A 49 28.16 -15.24 -18.56
N PHE A 50 29.32 -15.19 -17.89
CA PHE A 50 29.88 -16.30 -17.12
C PHE A 50 30.30 -15.85 -15.72
N MET A 51 29.99 -16.67 -14.72
CA MET A 51 30.46 -16.48 -13.35
C MET A 51 31.45 -17.59 -12.99
N ILE A 52 32.55 -17.23 -12.36
CA ILE A 52 33.58 -18.16 -11.88
C ILE A 52 33.69 -17.98 -10.37
N GLY A 53 33.70 -19.09 -9.64
CA GLY A 53 33.81 -19.08 -8.18
C GLY A 53 34.32 -20.41 -7.63
N PRO A 54 34.65 -20.45 -6.33
CA PRO A 54 35.11 -21.66 -5.66
C PRO A 54 34.03 -22.76 -5.69
N TYR A 55 34.48 -24.00 -5.89
CA TYR A 55 33.61 -25.17 -5.87
C TYR A 55 33.30 -25.59 -4.42
N TYR A 56 32.03 -25.50 -4.03
CA TYR A 56 31.54 -26.01 -2.75
C TYR A 56 30.52 -27.13 -2.98
N GLU A 57 30.87 -28.37 -2.64
CA GLU A 57 30.09 -29.57 -2.98
C GLU A 57 28.63 -29.52 -2.49
N HIS A 58 28.38 -28.93 -1.32
CA HIS A 58 27.03 -28.80 -0.74
C HIS A 58 26.12 -27.81 -1.50
N ASN A 59 26.68 -26.71 -2.01
CA ASN A 59 25.94 -25.73 -2.82
C ASN A 59 25.78 -26.22 -4.26
N PHE A 60 26.78 -26.96 -4.76
CA PHE A 60 26.79 -27.46 -6.13
C PHE A 60 25.59 -28.39 -6.41
N LYS A 61 25.34 -29.37 -5.54
CA LYS A 61 24.24 -30.34 -5.71
C LYS A 61 22.84 -29.74 -5.63
N THR A 62 22.69 -28.54 -5.06
CA THR A 62 21.38 -27.92 -4.79
C THR A 62 21.08 -26.72 -5.67
N GLN A 63 22.08 -26.09 -6.29
CA GLN A 63 21.93 -24.79 -6.97
C GLN A 63 22.35 -24.81 -8.45
N VAL A 64 23.05 -25.85 -8.92
CA VAL A 64 23.56 -25.90 -10.30
C VAL A 64 23.37 -27.28 -10.92
N GLU A 65 23.23 -27.31 -12.25
CA GLU A 65 23.15 -28.55 -13.04
C GLU A 65 24.43 -28.66 -13.86
N GLN A 66 25.09 -29.81 -13.82
CA GLN A 66 26.30 -30.03 -14.60
C GLN A 66 25.96 -29.98 -16.09
N CYS A 67 26.73 -29.20 -16.86
CA CYS A 67 26.51 -29.06 -18.29
C CYS A 67 27.83 -29.01 -19.06
N ASP A 68 27.74 -29.30 -20.36
CA ASP A 68 28.88 -29.25 -21.26
C ASP A 68 29.24 -27.80 -21.65
N PRO A 69 30.51 -27.52 -22.00
CA PRO A 69 30.93 -26.19 -22.43
C PRO A 69 30.18 -25.70 -23.67
N PRO A 70 29.58 -24.48 -23.63
CA PRO A 70 28.74 -23.98 -24.71
C PRO A 70 29.54 -23.62 -25.95
N ASN A 71 30.85 -23.38 -25.83
CA ASN A 71 31.72 -23.09 -26.95
C ASN A 71 33.13 -23.67 -26.80
N ALA A 72 33.83 -23.78 -27.93
CA ALA A 72 35.18 -24.34 -28.00
C ALA A 72 36.22 -23.50 -27.23
N ALA A 73 36.02 -22.19 -27.10
CA ALA A 73 36.93 -21.30 -26.38
C ALA A 73 36.91 -21.56 -24.86
N ILE A 74 35.73 -21.76 -24.28
CA ILE A 74 35.56 -22.10 -22.86
C ILE A 74 36.08 -23.50 -22.59
N LYS A 75 35.83 -24.44 -23.50
CA LYS A 75 36.40 -25.79 -23.41
C LYS A 75 37.93 -25.75 -23.35
N ALA A 76 38.58 -25.02 -24.26
CA ALA A 76 40.03 -24.86 -24.27
C ALA A 76 40.57 -24.17 -22.99
N ALA A 77 39.86 -23.16 -22.49
CA ALA A 77 40.22 -22.50 -21.23
C ALA A 77 40.10 -23.45 -20.02
N MET A 78 39.02 -24.23 -19.94
CA MET A 78 38.83 -25.23 -18.89
C MET A 78 39.88 -26.34 -18.96
N ASP A 79 40.21 -26.82 -20.16
CA ASP A 79 41.22 -27.86 -20.37
C ASP A 79 42.62 -27.33 -19.98
N SER A 80 42.94 -26.07 -20.29
CA SER A 80 44.17 -25.43 -19.83
C SER A 80 44.25 -25.35 -18.30
N ILE A 81 43.15 -25.06 -17.61
CA ILE A 81 43.13 -24.98 -16.14
C ILE A 81 43.24 -26.39 -15.53
N LYS A 82 42.60 -27.40 -16.13
CA LYS A 82 42.73 -28.81 -15.71
C LYS A 82 44.15 -29.33 -15.89
N ASN A 83 44.81 -29.00 -17.00
CA ASN A 83 46.20 -29.38 -17.27
C ASN A 83 47.19 -28.75 -16.29
N ASN A 84 46.82 -27.63 -15.67
CA ASN A 84 47.59 -26.98 -14.60
C ASN A 84 47.25 -27.52 -13.18
N GLY A 85 46.53 -28.65 -13.09
CA GLY A 85 46.27 -29.35 -11.83
C GLY A 85 45.05 -28.87 -11.04
N CYS A 86 44.21 -27.99 -11.61
CA CYS A 86 43.01 -27.50 -10.95
C CYS A 86 41.75 -28.28 -11.38
N GLN A 87 40.88 -28.62 -10.42
CA GLN A 87 39.57 -29.20 -10.74
C GLN A 87 38.60 -28.09 -11.15
N VAL A 88 38.06 -28.19 -12.36
CA VAL A 88 37.07 -27.24 -12.91
C VAL A 88 35.85 -28.01 -13.40
N SER A 89 34.70 -27.66 -12.84
CA SER A 89 33.40 -28.19 -13.22
C SER A 89 32.54 -27.07 -13.78
N GLN A 90 31.97 -27.29 -14.96
CA GLN A 90 31.00 -26.36 -15.54
C GLN A 90 29.58 -26.78 -15.16
N SER A 91 28.78 -25.78 -14.82
CA SER A 91 27.40 -25.98 -14.40
C SER A 91 26.56 -24.79 -14.80
N ALA A 92 25.34 -25.04 -15.24
CA ALA A 92 24.33 -24.01 -15.40
C ALA A 92 23.73 -23.72 -14.02
N TYR A 93 23.63 -22.43 -13.65
CA TYR A 93 22.92 -22.05 -12.45
C TYR A 93 21.45 -22.45 -12.59
N ILE A 94 20.98 -23.39 -11.76
CA ILE A 94 19.57 -23.68 -11.58
C ILE A 94 19.02 -22.59 -10.65
N GLY A 95 19.05 -21.35 -11.14
CA GLY A 95 17.99 -20.43 -10.74
C GLY A 95 16.69 -21.14 -11.12
N LYS A 96 15.68 -21.14 -10.24
CA LYS A 96 14.30 -21.60 -10.48
C LYS A 96 13.69 -20.97 -11.75
N LEU A 97 14.22 -21.24 -12.94
CA LEU A 97 13.99 -20.46 -14.15
C LEU A 97 13.63 -21.32 -15.37
N ARG A 98 13.59 -22.65 -15.23
CA ARG A 98 13.00 -23.57 -16.21
C ARG A 98 12.22 -24.73 -15.57
N LYS A 99 11.41 -24.42 -14.56
CA LYS A 99 10.35 -25.35 -14.16
C LYS A 99 9.05 -24.57 -14.25
N ASP A 100 8.18 -24.94 -15.19
CA ASP A 100 6.81 -24.45 -15.22
C ASP A 100 6.23 -24.64 -13.82
N LEU A 101 5.85 -23.53 -13.18
CA LEU A 101 5.25 -23.56 -11.86
C LEU A 101 3.99 -24.41 -11.95
N ASN A 102 4.06 -25.62 -11.41
CA ASN A 102 2.94 -26.54 -11.50
C ASN A 102 1.78 -26.09 -10.61
N VAL A 103 2.07 -25.38 -9.52
CA VAL A 103 1.08 -24.87 -8.56
C VAL A 103 1.56 -23.53 -8.02
N VAL A 104 0.67 -22.54 -8.02
CA VAL A 104 0.86 -21.26 -7.32
C VAL A 104 0.26 -21.40 -5.91
N THR A 105 1.05 -21.14 -4.88
CA THR A 105 0.63 -21.17 -3.48
C THR A 105 0.59 -19.75 -2.92
N PRO A 106 -0.54 -19.02 -3.03
CA PRO A 106 -0.67 -17.68 -2.48
C PRO A 106 -0.59 -17.70 -0.95
N ASN A 107 -0.07 -16.62 -0.37
CA ASN A 107 0.00 -16.46 1.08
C ASN A 107 -1.38 -16.07 1.63
N GLY A 108 -1.85 -16.79 2.64
CA GLY A 108 -3.05 -16.42 3.38
C GLY A 108 -2.78 -15.58 4.61
N LEU A 109 -3.88 -15.10 5.19
CA LEU A 109 -3.94 -14.35 6.44
C LEU A 109 -4.81 -15.11 7.45
N ASN A 110 -4.65 -14.82 8.73
CA ASN A 110 -5.60 -15.24 9.75
C ASN A 110 -6.60 -14.11 9.95
N VAL A 111 -7.76 -14.19 9.30
CA VAL A 111 -8.73 -13.11 9.31
C VAL A 111 -9.49 -13.13 10.64
N LYS A 112 -9.32 -12.06 11.44
CA LYS A 112 -10.15 -11.84 12.62
C LYS A 112 -11.54 -11.42 12.16
N LYS A 113 -12.52 -12.30 12.33
CA LYS A 113 -13.93 -11.97 12.07
C LYS A 113 -14.49 -11.18 13.23
N PHE A 114 -15.15 -10.07 12.92
CA PHE A 114 -15.96 -9.34 13.90
C PHE A 114 -17.27 -10.11 14.14
N SER A 115 -17.75 -10.13 15.38
CA SER A 115 -19.04 -10.76 15.70
C SER A 115 -20.20 -10.05 15.01
N ALA A 116 -20.05 -8.74 14.75
CA ALA A 116 -21.00 -7.93 14.00
C ALA A 116 -20.31 -7.18 12.86
N MET A 117 -20.84 -7.30 11.63
CA MET A 117 -20.27 -6.62 10.46
C MET A 117 -20.28 -5.08 10.58
N HIS A 118 -21.16 -4.46 11.35
CA HIS A 118 -21.13 -2.99 11.50
C HIS A 118 -19.99 -2.49 12.41
N GLU A 119 -19.34 -3.39 13.17
CA GLU A 119 -18.28 -3.01 14.10
C GLU A 119 -17.07 -2.39 13.39
N PHE A 120 -16.67 -2.91 12.23
CA PHE A 120 -15.55 -2.34 11.49
C PHE A 120 -15.85 -0.94 10.93
N GLN A 121 -17.13 -0.62 10.66
CA GLN A 121 -17.55 0.71 10.23
C GLN A 121 -17.47 1.71 11.39
N ASN A 122 -17.86 1.29 12.59
CA ASN A 122 -17.69 2.10 13.80
C ASN A 122 -16.19 2.35 14.08
N LEU A 123 -15.35 1.32 13.95
CA LEU A 123 -13.90 1.45 14.07
C LEU A 123 -13.30 2.39 13.03
N HIS A 124 -13.79 2.39 11.79
CA HIS A 124 -13.39 3.36 10.78
C HIS A 124 -13.69 4.78 11.24
N SER A 125 -14.93 5.06 11.68
CA SER A 125 -15.33 6.39 12.15
C SER A 125 -14.47 6.89 13.32
N MET A 126 -14.28 6.04 14.34
CA MET A 126 -13.47 6.39 15.51
C MET A 126 -12.00 6.66 15.15
N ASN A 127 -11.39 5.84 14.28
CA ASN A 127 -10.00 6.04 13.89
C ASN A 127 -9.84 7.20 12.90
N LYS A 128 -10.83 7.45 12.04
CA LYS A 128 -10.87 8.64 11.17
C LYS A 128 -10.84 9.92 12.01
N LEU A 129 -11.56 9.97 13.14
CA LEU A 129 -11.52 11.11 14.07
C LEU A 129 -10.10 11.33 14.64
N LYS A 130 -9.39 10.26 15.03
CA LYS A 130 -7.99 10.36 15.49
C LYS A 130 -7.07 10.98 14.43
N ILE A 131 -7.24 10.57 13.16
CA ILE A 131 -6.47 11.14 12.03
C ILE A 131 -6.86 12.61 11.80
N GLN A 132 -8.15 12.95 11.85
CA GLN A 132 -8.62 14.32 11.73
C GLN A 132 -8.03 15.22 12.83
N GLU A 133 -7.90 14.73 14.07
CA GLU A 133 -7.24 15.48 15.15
C GLU A 133 -5.77 15.76 14.82
N PHE A 134 -5.04 14.77 14.32
CA PHE A 134 -3.68 15.01 13.82
C PHE A 134 -3.66 16.08 12.73
N VAL A 135 -4.57 16.01 11.75
CA VAL A 135 -4.65 16.97 10.63
C VAL A 135 -4.98 18.38 11.13
N ARG A 136 -5.89 18.54 12.10
CA ARG A 136 -6.19 19.85 12.74
C ARG A 136 -4.92 20.47 13.33
N GLY A 137 -4.09 19.67 13.99
CA GLY A 137 -2.83 20.12 14.56
C GLY A 137 -1.73 20.38 13.52
N HIS A 138 -1.61 19.51 12.51
CA HIS A 138 -0.55 19.64 11.48
C HIS A 138 -0.81 20.82 10.53
N PHE A 139 -2.09 21.11 10.24
CA PHE A 139 -2.55 22.18 9.38
C PHE A 139 -3.07 23.40 10.17
N TYR A 140 -2.66 23.58 11.43
CA TYR A 140 -3.05 24.75 12.23
C TYR A 140 -2.76 26.07 11.49
N GLY A 141 -3.70 27.01 11.55
CA GLY A 141 -3.66 28.28 10.80
C GLY A 141 -3.86 28.16 9.28
N HIS A 142 -3.87 26.93 8.73
CA HIS A 142 -4.04 26.62 7.31
C HIS A 142 -5.15 25.59 7.05
N LEU A 143 -6.01 25.33 8.04
CA LEU A 143 -7.15 24.44 7.91
C LEU A 143 -8.32 25.19 7.24
N ASP A 144 -8.17 25.46 5.94
CA ASP A 144 -9.16 26.14 5.08
C ASP A 144 -10.02 25.19 4.25
N PHE A 145 -10.07 23.92 4.66
CA PHE A 145 -10.84 22.87 4.00
C PHE A 145 -11.69 22.09 5.01
N ASN A 146 -12.80 21.53 4.53
CA ASN A 146 -13.74 20.78 5.35
C ASN A 146 -13.24 19.34 5.59
N LEU A 147 -13.03 18.97 6.86
CA LEU A 147 -12.57 17.64 7.25
C LEU A 147 -13.59 16.52 7.02
N GLU A 148 -14.88 16.85 6.89
CA GLU A 148 -15.91 15.88 6.50
C GLU A 148 -15.83 15.51 5.02
N LYS A 149 -15.48 16.48 4.18
CA LYS A 149 -15.20 16.30 2.74
C LYS A 149 -13.71 16.01 2.46
N THR A 150 -12.96 15.61 3.48
CA THR A 150 -11.55 15.23 3.35
C THR A 150 -11.38 13.71 3.31
N LEU A 151 -10.68 13.23 2.29
CA LEU A 151 -10.30 11.83 2.12
C LEU A 151 -8.85 11.61 2.55
N PHE A 152 -8.60 10.45 3.15
CA PHE A 152 -7.29 10.05 3.66
C PHE A 152 -6.75 8.90 2.83
N PHE A 153 -5.72 9.18 2.03
CA PHE A 153 -5.01 8.16 1.29
C PHE A 153 -3.69 7.86 1.97
N PHE A 154 -3.17 6.65 1.80
CA PHE A 154 -1.86 6.32 2.33
C PHE A 154 -1.11 5.33 1.47
N ILE A 155 0.21 5.41 1.55
CA ILE A 155 1.14 4.37 1.13
C ILE A 155 2.03 4.03 2.32
N ALA A 156 2.29 2.75 2.53
CA ALA A 156 3.10 2.28 3.64
C ALA A 156 4.03 1.13 3.22
N GLY A 157 5.16 1.00 3.90
CA GLY A 157 6.07 -0.14 3.73
C GLY A 157 7.53 0.22 3.93
N ARG A 158 8.41 -0.72 3.55
CA ARG A 158 9.86 -0.46 3.50
C ARG A 158 10.15 0.72 2.58
N TYR A 159 11.16 1.51 2.93
CA TYR A 159 11.54 2.66 2.13
C TYR A 159 12.32 2.25 0.87
N GLU A 160 11.57 1.78 -0.12
CA GLU A 160 12.05 1.42 -1.46
C GLU A 160 11.28 2.25 -2.50
N PHE A 161 11.75 3.47 -2.75
CA PHE A 161 11.04 4.51 -3.52
C PHE A 161 10.41 4.00 -4.83
N SER A 162 11.19 3.38 -5.72
CA SER A 162 10.68 2.89 -7.00
C SER A 162 10.01 1.51 -6.91
N ASN A 163 10.50 0.59 -6.08
CA ASN A 163 9.90 -0.75 -5.99
C ASN A 163 8.48 -0.69 -5.43
N LYS A 164 8.26 0.18 -4.43
CA LYS A 164 6.93 0.44 -3.85
C LYS A 164 6.09 1.39 -4.68
N GLY A 165 6.64 1.96 -5.75
CA GLY A 165 5.92 2.86 -6.66
C GLY A 165 5.61 4.23 -6.07
N ALA A 166 6.36 4.69 -5.07
CA ALA A 166 6.19 6.02 -4.50
C ALA A 166 6.49 7.13 -5.53
N ASP A 167 7.35 6.84 -6.51
CA ASP A 167 7.62 7.68 -7.66
C ASP A 167 6.37 7.94 -8.52
N ILE A 168 5.72 6.87 -9.01
CA ILE A 168 4.49 6.96 -9.80
C ILE A 168 3.34 7.54 -8.96
N PHE A 169 3.27 7.19 -7.68
CA PHE A 169 2.22 7.68 -6.81
C PHE A 169 2.30 9.20 -6.67
N LEU A 170 3.47 9.76 -6.35
CA LEU A 170 3.67 11.22 -6.27
C LEU A 170 3.33 11.94 -7.57
N GLU A 171 3.72 11.39 -8.71
CA GLU A 171 3.39 11.96 -10.02
C GLU A 171 1.87 11.95 -10.27
N SER A 172 1.20 10.86 -9.89
CA SER A 172 -0.26 10.73 -10.00
C SER A 172 -0.99 11.71 -9.07
N LEU A 173 -0.43 12.01 -7.90
CA LEU A 173 -0.97 13.00 -6.97
C LEU A 173 -0.89 14.43 -7.52
N SER A 174 0.17 14.77 -8.26
CA SER A 174 0.27 16.05 -8.95
C SER A 174 -0.84 16.21 -10.00
N ARG A 175 -1.08 15.17 -10.80
CA ARG A 175 -2.17 15.12 -11.79
C ARG A 175 -3.54 15.18 -11.12
N LEU A 176 -3.73 14.46 -10.02
CA LEU A 176 -4.96 14.51 -9.22
C LEU A 176 -5.21 15.92 -8.66
N ASN A 177 -4.19 16.58 -8.13
CA ASN A 177 -4.29 17.97 -7.64
C ASN A 177 -4.76 18.90 -8.75
N TYR A 178 -4.20 18.77 -9.95
CA TYR A 178 -4.63 19.54 -11.12
C TYR A 178 -6.11 19.26 -11.46
N LEU A 179 -6.52 17.99 -11.58
CA LEU A 179 -7.90 17.61 -11.91
C LEU A 179 -8.91 18.14 -10.89
N LEU A 180 -8.64 17.97 -9.59
CA LEU A 180 -9.54 18.45 -8.54
C LEU A 180 -9.67 19.98 -8.56
N ARG A 181 -8.59 20.71 -8.90
CA ARG A 181 -8.63 22.18 -9.04
C ARG A 181 -9.42 22.62 -10.26
N VAL A 182 -9.20 21.99 -11.42
CA VAL A 182 -9.90 22.34 -12.67
C VAL A 182 -11.39 22.06 -12.56
N HIS A 183 -11.76 20.92 -11.97
CA HIS A 183 -13.16 20.57 -11.70
C HIS A 183 -13.77 21.35 -10.51
N LYS A 184 -13.01 22.23 -9.85
CA LYS A 184 -13.44 22.99 -8.66
C LYS A 184 -14.06 22.10 -7.58
N SER A 185 -13.51 20.90 -7.41
CA SER A 185 -13.99 19.95 -6.41
C SER A 185 -13.82 20.53 -5.01
N ASP A 186 -14.83 20.33 -4.17
CA ASP A 186 -14.85 20.67 -2.76
C ASP A 186 -14.22 19.57 -1.88
N VAL A 187 -13.82 18.44 -2.48
CA VAL A 187 -13.08 17.34 -1.83
C VAL A 187 -11.61 17.69 -1.65
N THR A 188 -11.07 17.42 -0.47
CA THR A 188 -9.64 17.54 -0.18
C THR A 188 -9.06 16.16 0.06
N VAL A 189 -7.87 15.87 -0.44
CA VAL A 189 -7.19 14.61 -0.21
C VAL A 189 -5.95 14.87 0.61
N VAL A 190 -5.82 14.23 1.77
CA VAL A 190 -4.59 14.24 2.57
C VAL A 190 -3.93 12.88 2.43
N VAL A 191 -2.70 12.86 1.92
CA VAL A 191 -1.96 11.65 1.58
C VAL A 191 -0.81 11.43 2.54
N PHE A 192 -0.78 10.25 3.17
CA PHE A 192 0.25 9.85 4.10
C PHE A 192 1.27 8.92 3.44
N PHE A 193 2.55 9.24 3.59
CA PHE A 193 3.65 8.34 3.24
C PHE A 193 4.24 7.79 4.55
N ILE A 194 3.95 6.53 4.87
CA ILE A 194 4.45 5.84 6.06
C ILE A 194 5.62 4.94 5.65
N MET A 195 6.81 5.52 5.49
CA MET A 195 8.02 4.83 5.02
C MET A 195 9.20 5.16 5.92
N PRO A 196 9.63 4.24 6.80
CA PRO A 196 10.70 4.49 7.76
C PRO A 196 12.00 4.92 7.09
N ALA A 197 12.54 6.07 7.53
CA ALA A 197 13.77 6.65 7.00
C ALA A 197 14.74 7.03 8.12
N LYS A 198 15.93 7.49 7.75
CA LYS A 198 16.91 8.03 8.69
C LYS A 198 16.52 9.45 9.09
N THR A 199 16.18 9.65 10.36
CA THR A 199 15.69 10.92 10.89
C THR A 199 16.43 11.32 12.17
N ASN A 200 16.31 12.59 12.54
CA ASN A 200 16.72 13.14 13.82
C ASN A 200 15.51 13.74 14.55
N ASN A 201 14.71 12.87 15.16
CA ASN A 201 13.53 13.21 15.95
C ASN A 201 12.44 13.99 15.14
N PHE A 202 11.32 14.29 15.80
CA PHE A 202 10.25 15.09 15.22
C PHE A 202 10.71 16.52 14.93
N ASN A 203 10.14 17.13 13.88
CA ASN A 203 10.38 18.55 13.66
C ASN A 203 9.57 19.40 14.65
N VAL A 204 10.10 20.59 14.94
CA VAL A 204 9.53 21.50 15.94
C VAL A 204 8.14 21.97 15.53
N GLU A 205 7.91 22.17 14.23
CA GLU A 205 6.64 22.67 13.69
C GLU A 205 5.48 21.68 13.88
N SER A 206 5.71 20.38 13.65
CA SER A 206 4.68 19.34 13.85
C SER A 206 4.35 19.18 15.33
N LEU A 207 5.34 19.18 16.23
CA LEU A 207 5.11 19.11 17.68
C LEU A 207 4.36 20.35 18.19
N LYS A 208 4.81 21.54 17.76
CA LYS A 208 4.16 22.82 18.07
C LYS A 208 2.71 22.84 17.60
N GLY A 209 2.44 22.35 16.38
CA GLY A 209 1.08 22.26 15.84
C GLY A 209 0.15 21.41 16.70
N GLN A 210 0.62 20.26 17.17
CA GLN A 210 -0.16 19.41 18.09
C GLN A 210 -0.38 20.06 19.47
N ALA A 211 0.62 20.77 19.99
CA ALA A 211 0.50 21.50 21.25
C ALA A 211 -0.53 22.65 21.15
N VAL A 212 -0.49 23.44 20.07
CA VAL A 212 -1.44 24.52 19.80
C VAL A 212 -2.86 23.98 19.66
N ARG A 213 -3.05 22.89 18.90
CA ARG A 213 -4.36 22.21 18.80
C ARG A 213 -4.88 21.79 20.16
N LYS A 214 -4.05 21.14 20.97
CA LYS A 214 -4.44 20.70 22.32
C LYS A 214 -4.83 21.89 23.20
N GLN A 215 -4.04 22.96 23.17
CA GLN A 215 -4.34 24.19 23.93
C GLN A 215 -5.69 24.82 23.52
N LEU A 216 -5.98 24.88 22.22
CA LEU A 216 -7.28 25.34 21.72
C LEU A 216 -8.42 24.47 22.24
N TRP A 217 -8.26 23.15 22.16
CA TRP A 217 -9.26 22.20 22.64
C TRP A 217 -9.52 22.36 24.14
N ASP A 218 -8.46 22.40 24.95
CA ASP A 218 -8.56 22.54 26.41
C ASP A 218 -9.23 23.87 26.80
N THR A 219 -8.93 24.94 26.06
CA THR A 219 -9.59 26.26 26.22
C THR A 219 -11.09 26.16 25.92
N ALA A 220 -11.46 25.52 24.80
CA ALA A 220 -12.85 25.33 24.41
C ALA A 220 -13.62 24.45 25.42
N GLN A 221 -13.00 23.38 25.94
CA GLN A 221 -13.61 22.54 26.98
C GLN A 221 -13.86 23.32 28.27
N THR A 222 -12.89 24.12 28.71
CA THR A 222 -13.03 24.97 29.90
C THR A 222 -14.20 25.96 29.75
N VAL A 223 -14.30 26.63 28.60
CA VAL A 223 -15.41 27.56 28.30
C VAL A 223 -16.74 26.81 28.23
N LYS A 224 -16.77 25.64 27.58
CA LYS A 224 -17.97 24.78 27.50
C LYS A 224 -18.48 24.37 28.88
N GLU A 225 -17.60 23.98 29.80
CA GLU A 225 -17.97 23.59 31.16
C GLU A 225 -18.54 24.76 31.96
N LYS A 226 -17.90 25.94 31.89
CA LYS A 226 -18.42 27.16 32.54
C LYS A 226 -19.78 27.56 31.97
N PHE A 227 -19.90 27.56 30.64
CA PHE A 227 -21.14 27.86 29.94
C PHE A 227 -22.26 26.89 30.36
N GLY A 228 -21.98 25.59 30.37
CA GLY A 228 -22.94 24.55 30.77
C GLY A 228 -23.45 24.72 32.20
N LYS A 229 -22.56 25.07 33.15
CA LYS A 229 -22.95 25.36 34.54
C LYS A 229 -23.87 26.58 34.64
N ARG A 230 -23.50 27.69 33.99
CA ARG A 230 -24.31 28.93 34.00
C ARG A 230 -25.66 28.74 33.31
N LEU A 231 -25.69 27.99 32.21
CA LEU A 231 -26.92 27.61 31.51
C LEU A 231 -27.84 26.79 32.43
N TYR A 232 -27.29 25.77 33.10
CA TYR A 232 -28.05 24.95 34.04
C TYR A 232 -28.64 25.77 35.20
N GLU A 233 -27.85 26.67 35.80
CA GLU A 233 -28.31 27.54 36.88
C GLU A 233 -29.43 28.49 36.44
N ALA A 234 -29.38 29.03 35.22
CA ALA A 234 -30.43 29.88 34.69
C ALA A 234 -31.72 29.10 34.41
N LEU A 235 -31.61 27.91 33.82
CA LEU A 235 -32.75 27.03 33.57
C LEU A 235 -33.44 26.61 34.87
N LEU A 236 -32.67 26.33 35.94
CA LEU A 236 -33.23 26.04 37.27
C LEU A 236 -34.04 27.19 37.87
N ARG A 237 -33.75 28.43 37.49
CA ARG A 237 -34.49 29.62 37.92
C ARG A 237 -35.74 29.90 37.06
N GLY A 238 -35.93 29.12 35.99
CA GLY A 238 -37.02 29.34 35.03
C GLY A 238 -36.77 30.52 34.08
N GLU A 239 -35.53 30.99 33.97
CA GLU A 239 -35.16 32.08 33.07
C GLU A 239 -34.48 31.50 31.82
N ILE A 240 -34.79 32.03 30.64
CA ILE A 240 -34.01 31.76 29.43
C ILE A 240 -32.76 32.64 29.49
N PRO A 241 -31.54 32.08 29.60
CA PRO A 241 -30.36 32.90 29.78
C PRO A 241 -29.99 33.66 28.51
N ASP A 242 -29.61 34.93 28.67
CA ASP A 242 -29.07 35.76 27.60
C ASP A 242 -27.65 35.30 27.23
N MET A 243 -27.49 34.74 26.03
CA MET A 243 -26.23 34.16 25.54
C MET A 243 -25.04 35.13 25.59
N ASN A 244 -25.29 36.44 25.46
CA ASN A 244 -24.23 37.46 25.52
C ASN A 244 -23.72 37.71 26.95
N LYS A 245 -24.50 37.32 27.96
CA LYS A 245 -24.17 37.46 29.39
C LYS A 245 -23.65 36.17 30.02
N ILE A 246 -23.85 35.03 29.36
CA ILE A 246 -23.36 33.74 29.87
C ILE A 246 -21.83 33.67 29.82
N LEU A 247 -21.18 34.29 28.83
CA LEU A 247 -19.73 34.33 28.71
C LEU A 247 -19.17 35.65 29.25
N ASP A 248 -18.12 35.56 30.06
CA ASP A 248 -17.48 36.75 30.64
C ASP A 248 -16.30 37.26 29.80
N ARG A 249 -15.79 38.45 30.14
CA ARG A 249 -14.65 39.05 29.43
C ARG A 249 -13.38 38.20 29.53
N ASP A 250 -13.23 37.42 30.59
CA ASP A 250 -12.07 36.57 30.80
C ASP A 250 -12.12 35.36 29.85
N ASP A 251 -13.29 34.76 29.65
CA ASP A 251 -13.56 33.70 28.67
C ASP A 251 -13.20 34.18 27.24
N PHE A 252 -13.62 35.39 26.87
CA PHE A 252 -13.21 35.98 25.58
C PHE A 252 -11.71 36.24 25.49
N THR A 253 -11.06 36.60 26.60
CA THR A 253 -9.62 36.89 26.63
C THR A 253 -8.80 35.60 26.44
N ILE A 254 -9.17 34.50 27.11
CA ILE A 254 -8.49 33.20 26.93
C ILE A 254 -8.72 32.63 25.53
N MET A 255 -9.93 32.79 24.96
CA MET A 255 -10.22 32.37 23.59
C MET A 255 -9.39 33.18 22.58
N LYS A 256 -9.33 34.51 22.72
CA LYS A 256 -8.49 35.37 21.86
C LYS A 256 -7.02 35.01 21.96
N ARG A 257 -6.51 34.73 23.17
CA ARG A 257 -5.12 34.26 23.37
C ARG A 257 -4.85 32.93 22.68
N ALA A 258 -5.79 31.98 22.77
CA ALA A 258 -5.66 30.69 22.12
C ALA A 258 -5.71 30.83 20.58
N ILE A 259 -6.59 31.67 20.04
CA ILE A 259 -6.64 31.99 18.60
C ILE A 259 -5.33 32.64 18.14
N PHE A 260 -4.79 33.59 18.90
CA PHE A 260 -3.53 34.25 18.56
C PHE A 260 -2.36 33.23 18.43
N ALA A 261 -2.36 32.18 19.25
CA ALA A 261 -1.36 31.11 19.16
C ALA A 261 -1.45 30.27 17.88
N THR A 262 -2.55 30.34 17.14
CA THR A 262 -2.73 29.62 15.86
C THR A 262 -2.09 30.32 14.66
N GLN A 263 -1.68 31.58 14.83
CA GLN A 263 -1.07 32.34 13.74
C GLN A 263 0.29 31.73 13.39
N ARG A 264 0.48 31.43 12.10
CA ARG A 264 1.76 30.98 11.55
C ARG A 264 2.00 31.63 10.18
N HIS A 265 3.27 31.80 9.84
CA HIS A 265 3.71 32.37 8.56
C HIS A 265 4.25 31.32 7.58
N SER A 266 4.55 30.10 8.05
CA SER A 266 5.03 28.99 7.23
C SER A 266 3.87 28.13 6.72
N LEU A 267 4.06 27.45 5.58
CA LEU A 267 3.12 26.42 5.10
C LEU A 267 3.23 25.14 5.93
N PRO A 268 2.13 24.34 6.07
CA PRO A 268 2.15 23.05 6.74
C PRO A 268 3.29 22.16 6.23
N PRO A 269 4.16 21.64 7.12
CA PRO A 269 5.35 20.94 6.68
C PRO A 269 4.97 19.64 5.96
N VAL A 270 5.69 19.32 4.89
CA VAL A 270 5.48 18.07 4.15
C VAL A 270 5.90 16.86 4.98
N THR A 271 7.03 16.94 5.69
CA THR A 271 7.51 15.88 6.59
C THR A 271 7.19 16.19 8.05
N THR A 272 7.02 15.17 8.88
CA THR A 272 6.84 15.32 10.34
C THR A 272 8.15 15.27 11.14
N HIS A 273 9.26 14.86 10.50
CA HIS A 273 10.56 14.66 11.15
C HIS A 273 11.65 15.50 10.51
N ASN A 274 12.77 15.69 11.23
CA ASN A 274 13.98 16.22 10.62
C ASN A 274 14.70 15.09 9.89
N MET A 275 14.72 15.12 8.56
CA MET A 275 15.42 14.11 7.76
C MET A 275 16.94 14.35 7.84
N LEU A 276 17.74 13.29 7.96
CA LEU A 276 19.20 13.41 7.93
C LEU A 276 19.69 13.86 6.53
N ASP A 277 19.12 13.24 5.49
CA ASP A 277 19.50 13.45 4.09
C ASP A 277 18.39 14.21 3.33
N ASP A 278 17.85 15.27 3.92
CA ASP A 278 16.64 15.99 3.47
C ASP A 278 16.67 16.44 1.99
N SER A 279 17.80 16.95 1.52
CA SER A 279 17.95 17.48 0.15
C SER A 279 17.99 16.37 -0.91
N THR A 280 18.51 15.20 -0.55
CA THR A 280 18.67 14.04 -1.44
C THR A 280 17.57 12.99 -1.25
N ASP A 281 16.70 13.16 -0.24
CA ASP A 281 15.60 12.25 0.03
C ASP A 281 14.67 12.14 -1.20
N PRO A 282 14.43 10.92 -1.74
CA PRO A 282 13.67 10.74 -2.97
C PRO A 282 12.23 11.26 -2.89
N ILE A 283 11.55 11.09 -1.75
CA ILE A 283 10.17 11.57 -1.57
C ILE A 283 10.15 13.09 -1.53
N LEU A 284 10.98 13.71 -0.67
CA LEU A 284 11.00 15.16 -0.51
C LEU A 284 11.52 15.89 -1.74
N SER A 285 12.56 15.38 -2.39
CA SER A 285 13.05 15.92 -3.66
C SER A 285 11.97 15.86 -4.75
N ASN A 286 11.22 14.76 -4.83
CA ASN A 286 10.14 14.63 -5.79
C ASN A 286 8.95 15.56 -5.46
N VAL A 287 8.57 15.70 -4.19
CA VAL A 287 7.56 16.68 -3.75
C VAL A 287 7.95 18.10 -4.14
N ARG A 288 9.24 18.48 -3.96
CA ARG A 288 9.76 19.79 -4.40
C ARG A 288 9.67 19.95 -5.91
N ARG A 289 9.98 18.91 -6.68
CA ARG A 289 9.92 18.91 -8.14
C ARG A 289 8.51 19.12 -8.66
N ILE A 290 7.51 18.44 -8.08
CA ILE A 290 6.11 18.52 -8.51
C ILE A 290 5.35 19.71 -7.90
N GLY A 291 5.91 20.38 -6.89
CA GLY A 291 5.35 21.60 -6.31
C GLY A 291 4.21 21.40 -5.31
N LEU A 292 4.05 20.21 -4.71
CA LEU A 292 3.02 19.94 -3.70
C LEU A 292 3.47 20.35 -2.28
N PHE A 293 3.48 21.65 -2.02
CA PHE A 293 3.98 22.24 -0.76
C PHE A 293 2.92 22.44 0.33
N ASN A 294 1.77 21.77 0.22
CA ASN A 294 0.61 21.97 1.10
C ASN A 294 0.10 23.42 1.08
N SER A 295 0.13 24.08 -0.09
CA SER A 295 -0.44 25.42 -0.27
C SER A 295 -1.95 25.39 -0.05
N ARG A 296 -2.55 26.55 0.27
CA ARG A 296 -4.01 26.71 0.40
C ARG A 296 -4.75 26.29 -0.86
N ASN A 297 -4.16 26.56 -2.02
CA ASN A 297 -4.74 26.25 -3.32
C ASN A 297 -4.64 24.76 -3.71
N ASP A 298 -3.80 23.98 -3.03
CA ASP A 298 -3.67 22.55 -3.31
C ASP A 298 -4.87 21.79 -2.76
N ARG A 299 -5.53 21.00 -3.60
CA ARG A 299 -6.60 20.07 -3.19
C ARG A 299 -6.04 18.75 -2.68
N VAL A 300 -4.79 18.44 -3.01
CA VAL A 300 -4.05 17.30 -2.48
C VAL A 300 -2.96 17.80 -1.54
N LYS A 301 -3.00 17.35 -0.29
CA LYS A 301 -1.99 17.63 0.74
C LYS A 301 -1.14 16.38 0.97
N VAL A 302 0.15 16.55 1.25
CA VAL A 302 1.11 15.47 1.47
C VAL A 302 1.67 15.55 2.89
N VAL A 303 1.66 14.41 3.58
CA VAL A 303 2.28 14.21 4.89
C VAL A 303 3.21 13.00 4.82
N PHE A 304 4.52 13.25 4.80
CA PHE A 304 5.54 12.23 4.94
C PHE A 304 5.84 11.98 6.42
N HIS A 305 5.55 10.76 6.87
CA HIS A 305 5.82 10.28 8.21
C HIS A 305 6.90 9.18 8.15
N PRO A 306 8.19 9.55 8.22
CA PRO A 306 9.35 8.66 8.04
C PRO A 306 9.66 7.75 9.25
N GLU A 307 8.64 7.30 9.98
CA GLU A 307 8.77 6.39 11.13
C GLU A 307 7.64 5.35 11.10
N PHE A 308 7.79 4.25 11.84
CA PHE A 308 6.68 3.35 12.09
C PHE A 308 5.64 4.02 12.99
N LEU A 309 4.37 3.76 12.70
CA LEU A 309 3.28 4.22 13.55
C LEU A 309 3.29 3.48 14.89
N SER A 310 3.06 4.24 15.96
CA SER A 310 3.00 3.74 17.33
C SER A 310 1.96 4.52 18.10
N SER A 311 1.15 3.83 18.89
CA SER A 311 0.23 4.41 19.88
C SER A 311 0.91 5.35 20.87
N THR A 312 2.23 5.25 21.07
CA THR A 312 3.01 6.14 21.94
C THR A 312 3.51 7.41 21.26
N SER A 313 3.31 7.57 19.94
CA SER A 313 3.78 8.74 19.20
C SER A 313 3.11 10.03 19.69
N PRO A 314 3.86 11.10 19.97
CA PRO A 314 3.28 12.39 20.38
C PRO A 314 2.54 13.10 19.23
N LEU A 315 2.77 12.71 17.98
CA LEU A 315 2.13 13.31 16.82
C LEU A 315 0.84 12.57 16.45
N LEU A 316 0.96 11.26 16.19
CA LEU A 316 -0.13 10.43 15.70
C LEU A 316 -0.21 9.17 16.58
N PRO A 317 -0.88 9.24 17.76
CA PRO A 317 -0.90 8.18 18.76
C PRO A 317 -1.86 7.06 18.34
N MET A 318 -1.47 6.30 17.33
CA MET A 318 -2.23 5.15 16.86
C MET A 318 -1.32 4.09 16.26
N ASP A 319 -1.73 2.83 16.39
CA ASP A 319 -1.01 1.72 15.78
C ASP A 319 -1.36 1.61 14.28
N TYR A 320 -0.53 0.89 13.52
CA TYR A 320 -0.70 0.74 12.07
C TYR A 320 -2.11 0.25 11.68
N GLU A 321 -2.67 -0.73 12.39
CA GLU A 321 -4.00 -1.24 12.07
C GLU A 321 -5.12 -0.21 12.31
N GLU A 322 -4.99 0.62 13.35
CA GLU A 322 -5.95 1.70 13.64
C GLU A 322 -5.88 2.77 12.54
N PHE A 323 -4.67 3.15 12.14
CA PHE A 323 -4.45 4.11 11.06
C PHE A 323 -5.05 3.64 9.74
N VAL A 324 -4.78 2.38 9.35
CA VAL A 324 -5.34 1.79 8.11
C VAL A 324 -6.86 1.82 8.15
N ARG A 325 -7.48 1.46 9.29
CA ARG A 325 -8.94 1.51 9.46
C ARG A 325 -9.50 2.93 9.35
N GLY A 326 -8.77 3.94 9.82
CA GLY A 326 -9.19 5.35 9.72
C GLY A 326 -9.07 5.95 8.33
N CYS A 327 -8.22 5.37 7.46
CA CYS A 327 -8.03 5.83 6.08
C CYS A 327 -9.20 5.44 5.15
N HIS A 328 -9.25 6.08 3.98
CA HIS A 328 -10.27 5.82 2.96
C HIS A 328 -9.73 4.93 1.83
N LEU A 329 -8.46 5.08 1.45
CA LEU A 329 -7.84 4.31 0.36
C LEU A 329 -6.36 4.05 0.64
N GLY A 330 -5.95 2.79 0.55
CA GLY A 330 -4.54 2.40 0.50
C GLY A 330 -4.07 2.34 -0.96
N VAL A 331 -2.98 3.02 -1.30
CA VAL A 331 -2.47 3.13 -2.67
C VAL A 331 -1.08 2.51 -2.73
N PHE A 332 -0.99 1.30 -3.29
CA PHE A 332 0.25 0.53 -3.38
C PHE A 332 0.57 0.16 -4.83
N PRO A 333 1.01 1.13 -5.67
CA PRO A 333 1.27 0.88 -7.07
C PRO A 333 2.64 0.21 -7.25
N SER A 334 2.91 -0.90 -6.55
CA SER A 334 4.19 -1.62 -6.59
C SER A 334 4.50 -2.12 -8.01
N TYR A 335 5.78 -2.24 -8.38
CA TYR A 335 6.20 -2.74 -9.70
C TYR A 335 5.84 -4.23 -9.92
N TYR A 336 5.55 -4.97 -8.84
CA TYR A 336 5.21 -6.39 -8.90
C TYR A 336 4.21 -6.76 -7.80
N GLU A 337 2.92 -6.84 -8.14
CA GLU A 337 1.89 -7.43 -7.28
C GLU A 337 0.73 -7.97 -8.13
N PRO A 338 0.66 -9.30 -8.36
CA PRO A 338 -0.33 -9.86 -9.27
C PRO A 338 -1.57 -10.35 -8.50
N TRP A 339 -2.61 -9.54 -8.30
CA TRP A 339 -3.97 -10.09 -8.11
C TRP A 339 -5.17 -9.12 -8.21
N GLY A 340 -6.16 -9.50 -9.05
CA GLY A 340 -7.64 -9.40 -8.88
C GLY A 340 -8.41 -8.08 -9.09
N TYR A 341 -9.00 -7.85 -10.28
CA TYR A 341 -9.98 -6.77 -10.49
C TYR A 341 -11.28 -7.15 -9.78
N THR A 342 -11.60 -6.44 -8.70
CA THR A 342 -12.83 -6.63 -7.93
C THR A 342 -13.22 -5.27 -7.36
N PRO A 343 -14.51 -4.91 -7.24
CA PRO A 343 -14.92 -3.63 -6.66
C PRO A 343 -14.31 -3.41 -5.29
N GLY A 344 -13.62 -2.26 -5.10
CA GLY A 344 -12.81 -1.98 -3.92
C GLY A 344 -11.33 -2.40 -4.01
N ILE A 345 -10.96 -3.11 -5.08
CA ILE A 345 -9.58 -3.46 -5.45
C ILE A 345 -9.28 -2.89 -6.84
N TYR A 346 -8.47 -1.84 -6.86
CA TYR A 346 -8.06 -1.18 -8.10
C TYR A 346 -6.68 -1.70 -8.53
N ILE A 347 -6.58 -2.20 -9.76
CA ILE A 347 -5.31 -2.69 -10.32
C ILE A 347 -4.85 -1.77 -11.43
N VAL A 348 -3.68 -1.18 -11.22
CA VAL A 348 -2.97 -0.42 -12.25
C VAL A 348 -2.15 -1.38 -13.08
N ASP A 349 -2.30 -1.33 -14.41
CA ASP A 349 -1.48 -2.12 -15.32
C ASP A 349 -0.11 -1.46 -15.48
N ARG A 350 0.86 -1.99 -14.72
CA ARG A 350 2.28 -1.61 -14.80
C ARG A 350 3.12 -2.56 -15.66
N ARG A 351 2.51 -3.61 -16.25
CA ARG A 351 3.24 -4.69 -16.94
C ARG A 351 3.24 -4.50 -18.45
N PHE A 352 2.12 -4.08 -19.01
CA PHE A 352 1.93 -3.96 -20.46
C PHE A 352 1.75 -2.52 -20.93
N ARG A 353 1.93 -1.55 -20.01
CA ARG A 353 1.82 -0.12 -20.27
C ARG A 353 3.08 0.61 -19.86
N SER A 354 3.28 1.77 -20.46
CA SER A 354 4.34 2.70 -20.05
C SER A 354 4.09 3.25 -18.64
N ALA A 355 5.13 3.81 -18.03
CA ALA A 355 5.02 4.46 -16.72
C ALA A 355 4.03 5.64 -16.73
N ASP A 356 3.96 6.39 -17.85
CA ASP A 356 3.04 7.51 -17.99
C ASP A 356 1.58 7.06 -18.06
N GLU A 357 1.28 6.04 -18.86
CA GLU A 357 -0.06 5.46 -18.96
C GLU A 357 -0.51 4.83 -17.64
N SER A 358 0.42 4.18 -16.92
CA SER A 358 0.18 3.65 -15.57
C SER A 358 -0.17 4.77 -14.59
N CYS A 359 0.56 5.89 -14.65
CA CYS A 359 0.33 7.08 -13.84
C CYS A 359 -1.04 7.72 -14.14
N ASN A 360 -1.41 7.84 -15.41
CA ASN A 360 -2.73 8.32 -15.83
C ASN A 360 -3.86 7.41 -15.33
N GLN A 361 -3.69 6.09 -15.44
CA GLN A 361 -4.67 5.13 -14.95
C GLN A 361 -4.85 5.23 -13.42
N LEU A 362 -3.75 5.31 -12.67
CA LEU A 362 -3.80 5.48 -11.21
C LEU A 362 -4.50 6.80 -10.84
N THR A 363 -4.17 7.89 -11.54
CA THR A 363 -4.82 9.20 -11.37
C THR A 363 -6.32 9.09 -11.58
N GLN A 364 -6.77 8.40 -12.63
CA GLN A 364 -8.18 8.24 -12.93
C GLN A 364 -8.93 7.47 -11.85
N PHE A 365 -8.33 6.39 -11.31
CA PHE A 365 -8.93 5.66 -10.19
C PHE A 365 -9.08 6.54 -8.95
N MET A 366 -8.04 7.30 -8.60
CA MET A 366 -8.10 8.23 -7.46
C MET A 366 -9.14 9.33 -7.67
N PHE A 367 -9.21 9.91 -8.86
CA PHE A 367 -10.17 10.95 -9.18
C PHE A 367 -11.61 10.43 -9.12
N SER A 368 -11.87 9.25 -9.69
CA SER A 368 -13.18 8.60 -9.63
C SER A 368 -13.58 8.26 -8.20
N PHE A 369 -12.63 7.83 -7.35
CA PHE A 369 -12.87 7.60 -5.92
C PHE A 369 -13.22 8.90 -5.19
N CYS A 370 -12.60 10.02 -5.54
CA CYS A 370 -12.91 11.33 -4.96
C CYS A 370 -14.32 11.82 -5.30
N GLN A 371 -14.90 11.36 -6.42
CA GLN A 371 -16.27 11.72 -6.83
C GLN A 371 -17.35 10.91 -6.11
N GLN A 372 -16.99 9.86 -5.37
CA GLN A 372 -17.98 9.04 -4.69
C GLN A 372 -18.68 9.81 -3.55
N SER A 373 -19.94 9.49 -3.29
CA SER A 373 -20.64 9.95 -2.09
C SER A 373 -20.20 9.18 -0.83
N ARG A 374 -20.56 9.68 0.36
CA ARG A 374 -20.31 8.97 1.62
C ARG A 374 -20.96 7.58 1.61
N ARG A 375 -22.18 7.47 1.10
CA ARG A 375 -22.93 6.21 0.98
C ARG A 375 -22.23 5.22 0.05
N GLN A 376 -21.82 5.66 -1.14
CA GLN A 376 -21.08 4.82 -2.09
C GLN A 376 -19.78 4.27 -1.51
N ARG A 377 -19.02 5.11 -0.76
CA ARG A 377 -17.81 4.66 -0.06
C ARG A 377 -18.11 3.62 1.03
N ILE A 378 -19.18 3.80 1.80
CA ILE A 378 -19.59 2.81 2.82
C ILE A 378 -19.91 1.47 2.17
N VAL A 379 -20.66 1.48 1.06
CA VAL A 379 -20.98 0.27 0.29
C VAL A 379 -19.72 -0.39 -0.26
N GLN A 380 -18.82 0.38 -0.88
CA GLN A 380 -17.55 -0.14 -1.39
C GLN A 380 -16.69 -0.76 -0.26
N ARG A 381 -16.67 -0.15 0.93
CA ARG A 381 -15.97 -0.71 2.10
C ARG A 381 -16.58 -2.03 2.57
N ASN A 382 -17.91 -2.13 2.64
CA ASN A 382 -18.62 -3.37 2.95
C ASN A 382 -18.30 -4.49 1.94
N ARG A 383 -18.24 -4.15 0.64
CA ARG A 383 -17.84 -5.09 -0.42
C ARG A 383 -16.40 -5.55 -0.23
N THR A 384 -15.47 -4.62 0.05
CA THR A 384 -14.05 -4.92 0.26
C THR A 384 -13.83 -5.82 1.47
N GLU A 385 -14.55 -5.57 2.58
CA GLU A 385 -14.47 -6.41 3.78
C GLU A 385 -14.90 -7.85 3.51
N ARG A 386 -15.97 -8.05 2.72
CA ARG A 386 -16.43 -9.38 2.32
C ARG A 386 -15.40 -10.18 1.51
N LEU A 387 -14.48 -9.51 0.81
CA LEU A 387 -13.40 -10.17 0.08
C LEU A 387 -12.31 -10.71 1.00
N SER A 388 -12.25 -10.27 2.26
CA SER A 388 -11.23 -10.73 3.21
C SER A 388 -11.27 -12.25 3.43
N ASP A 389 -12.45 -12.87 3.35
CA ASP A 389 -12.63 -14.31 3.46
C ASP A 389 -11.87 -15.10 2.36
N LEU A 390 -11.64 -14.50 1.19
CA LEU A 390 -10.86 -15.12 0.11
C LEU A 390 -9.35 -15.15 0.41
N LEU A 391 -8.90 -14.29 1.33
CA LEU A 391 -7.51 -14.15 1.73
C LEU A 391 -7.18 -14.99 2.97
N ASP A 392 -8.16 -15.67 3.57
CA ASP A 392 -7.95 -16.47 4.78
C ASP A 392 -7.21 -17.80 4.48
N TRP A 393 -6.35 -18.22 5.41
CA TRP A 393 -5.65 -19.51 5.34
C TRP A 393 -6.58 -20.72 5.21
N ARG A 394 -7.80 -20.65 5.74
CA ARG A 394 -8.83 -21.69 5.56
C ARG A 394 -9.12 -21.95 4.09
N TYR A 395 -9.08 -20.91 3.26
CA TYR A 395 -9.30 -21.02 1.83
C TYR A 395 -7.99 -21.26 1.07
N LEU A 396 -6.96 -20.44 1.32
CA LEU A 396 -5.70 -20.49 0.56
C LEU A 396 -4.82 -21.70 0.91
N GLY A 397 -5.03 -22.32 2.07
CA GLY A 397 -4.33 -23.55 2.48
C GLY A 397 -4.54 -24.72 1.52
N ARG A 398 -5.63 -24.73 0.73
CA ARG A 398 -5.92 -25.77 -0.27
C ARG A 398 -4.84 -25.86 -1.36
N PHE A 399 -4.21 -24.74 -1.73
CA PHE A 399 -3.15 -24.72 -2.73
C PHE A 399 -1.88 -25.40 -2.20
N TYR A 400 -1.59 -25.23 -0.91
CA TYR A 400 -0.50 -25.94 -0.25
C TYR A 400 -0.79 -27.44 -0.12
N MET A 401 -2.03 -27.82 0.20
CA MET A 401 -2.42 -29.24 0.21
C MET A 401 -2.28 -29.88 -1.17
N HIS A 402 -2.74 -29.19 -2.23
CA HIS A 402 -2.61 -29.66 -3.60
C HIS A 402 -1.14 -29.80 -4.01
N ALA A 403 -0.28 -28.83 -3.68
CA ALA A 403 1.15 -28.93 -3.94
C ALA A 403 1.81 -30.14 -3.24
N ARG A 404 1.41 -30.45 -2.00
CA ARG A 404 1.89 -31.63 -1.27
C ARG A 404 1.43 -32.93 -1.92
N HIS A 405 0.15 -33.03 -2.32
CA HIS A 405 -0.36 -34.21 -2.99
C HIS A 405 0.30 -34.42 -4.36
N LEU A 406 0.55 -33.35 -5.13
CA LEU A 406 1.28 -33.42 -6.39
C LEU A 406 2.74 -33.88 -6.20
N ALA A 407 3.38 -33.47 -5.11
CA ALA A 407 4.71 -33.97 -4.77
C ALA A 407 4.69 -35.47 -4.45
N LEU A 408 3.69 -35.93 -3.69
CA LEU A 408 3.52 -37.34 -3.36
C LEU A 408 3.20 -38.22 -4.58
N SER A 409 2.33 -37.76 -5.48
CA SER A 409 2.00 -38.51 -6.69
C SER A 409 3.19 -38.65 -7.64
N ARG A 410 4.03 -37.61 -7.74
CA ARG A 410 5.27 -37.66 -8.52
C ARG A 410 6.34 -38.54 -7.89
N ALA A 411 6.44 -38.55 -6.56
CA ALA A 411 7.43 -39.36 -5.84
C ALA A 411 7.03 -40.84 -5.74
N PHE A 412 5.72 -41.14 -5.64
CA PHE A 412 5.20 -42.49 -5.42
C PHE A 412 3.98 -42.80 -6.33
N PRO A 413 4.15 -42.91 -7.66
CA PRO A 413 3.05 -43.04 -8.61
C PRO A 413 2.17 -44.28 -8.39
N GLU A 414 2.77 -45.38 -7.93
CA GLU A 414 2.08 -46.66 -7.68
C GLU A 414 1.15 -46.62 -6.46
N ARG A 415 1.45 -45.75 -5.47
CA ARG A 415 0.69 -45.65 -4.21
C ARG A 415 -0.25 -44.46 -4.19
N PHE A 416 0.08 -43.39 -4.93
CA PHE A 416 -0.67 -42.13 -4.92
C PHE A 416 -1.02 -41.74 -6.35
N LYS A 417 -2.19 -42.17 -6.81
CA LYS A 417 -2.80 -41.68 -8.04
C LYS A 417 -3.60 -40.41 -7.72
N ILE A 418 -3.21 -39.29 -8.30
CA ILE A 418 -3.98 -38.05 -8.25
C ILE A 418 -4.46 -37.71 -9.66
N ASP A 419 -5.70 -37.24 -9.77
CA ASP A 419 -6.14 -36.60 -11.00
C ASP A 419 -5.35 -35.29 -11.18
N THR A 420 -4.67 -35.14 -12.32
CA THR A 420 -3.76 -34.04 -12.61
C THR A 420 -4.48 -32.73 -12.97
N LEU A 421 -5.81 -32.75 -13.00
CA LEU A 421 -6.66 -31.59 -13.31
C LEU A 421 -6.73 -30.61 -12.13
N ALA A 422 -5.70 -29.76 -11.99
CA ALA A 422 -5.67 -28.53 -11.19
C ALA A 422 -6.08 -28.70 -9.70
N PRO A 423 -5.90 -27.70 -8.81
CA PRO A 423 -6.75 -27.64 -7.62
C PRO A 423 -8.22 -27.74 -8.07
N PRO A 424 -9.12 -28.36 -7.28
CA PRO A 424 -10.54 -28.44 -7.66
C PRO A 424 -11.00 -27.04 -8.09
N PRO A 425 -11.71 -26.93 -9.24
CA PRO A 425 -12.16 -25.64 -9.74
C PRO A 425 -12.86 -24.88 -8.61
N THR A 426 -12.85 -23.55 -8.67
CA THR A 426 -13.61 -22.69 -7.74
C THR A 426 -15.12 -22.83 -7.95
N GLN A 427 -15.64 -24.05 -8.14
CA GLN A 427 -17.04 -24.37 -8.12
C GLN A 427 -17.52 -24.28 -6.67
N GLY A 428 -18.42 -23.33 -6.42
CA GLY A 428 -19.16 -23.26 -5.16
C GLY A 428 -18.98 -21.99 -4.33
N PHE A 429 -18.11 -21.04 -4.70
CA PHE A 429 -18.04 -19.76 -3.99
C PHE A 429 -19.02 -18.75 -4.58
N ARG A 430 -20.22 -18.67 -4.00
CA ARG A 430 -21.10 -17.50 -4.17
C ARG A 430 -20.60 -16.42 -3.22
N TYR A 431 -20.46 -15.19 -3.70
CA TYR A 431 -20.32 -14.02 -2.82
C TYR A 431 -21.36 -14.11 -1.70
N PRO A 432 -20.98 -13.94 -0.41
CA PRO A 432 -21.95 -13.94 0.69
C PRO A 432 -23.07 -12.94 0.36
N ARG A 433 -24.36 -13.27 0.47
CA ARG A 433 -25.41 -12.30 0.12
C ARG A 433 -25.36 -11.07 1.05
N PRO A 434 -25.75 -9.87 0.58
CA PRO A 434 -25.92 -8.71 1.46
C PRO A 434 -26.87 -9.03 2.62
N SER A 435 -26.56 -8.53 3.81
CA SER A 435 -27.44 -8.63 4.99
C SER A 435 -28.72 -7.80 4.86
N SER A 436 -28.82 -6.93 3.85
CA SER A 436 -30.04 -6.19 3.48
C SER A 436 -31.12 -7.08 2.85
N VAL A 437 -30.80 -8.32 2.47
CA VAL A 437 -31.78 -9.31 2.06
C VAL A 437 -32.11 -10.18 3.27
N PRO A 438 -33.27 -10.00 3.94
CA PRO A 438 -33.65 -10.90 5.00
C PRO A 438 -33.67 -12.35 4.46
N PRO A 439 -33.27 -13.35 5.25
CA PRO A 439 -33.50 -14.74 4.86
C PRO A 439 -34.98 -14.89 4.53
N SER A 440 -35.31 -15.55 3.42
CA SER A 440 -36.69 -15.82 3.03
C SER A 440 -37.43 -16.40 4.24
N PRO A 441 -38.52 -15.77 4.71
CA PRO A 441 -39.09 -16.08 6.00
C PRO A 441 -39.77 -17.45 5.94
N SER A 442 -39.22 -18.43 6.66
CA SER A 442 -40.03 -19.51 7.19
C SER A 442 -40.87 -18.91 8.33
N ALA A 443 -42.16 -18.73 8.05
CA ALA A 443 -43.24 -18.25 8.91
C ALA A 443 -42.94 -18.11 10.43
N SER A 444 -43.01 -16.90 10.97
CA SER A 444 -44.10 -16.39 11.84
C SER A 444 -43.66 -15.27 12.82
N LEU A 445 -44.48 -14.21 12.82
CA LEU A 445 -44.72 -13.16 13.82
C LEU A 445 -43.70 -12.05 14.09
N HIS A 446 -44.27 -10.83 14.14
CA HIS A 446 -43.68 -9.50 14.29
C HIS A 446 -43.04 -9.25 15.66
N SER A 447 -41.91 -8.54 15.64
CA SER A 447 -41.59 -7.51 16.63
C SER A 447 -40.73 -6.43 15.98
N THR A 448 -41.28 -5.21 15.90
CA THR A 448 -40.58 -3.99 15.48
C THR A 448 -39.61 -3.52 16.56
N PRO A 449 -38.34 -3.20 16.24
CA PRO A 449 -37.57 -2.28 17.04
C PRO A 449 -37.70 -0.86 16.49
N HIS A 450 -37.85 0.08 17.42
CA HIS A 450 -37.97 1.52 17.23
C HIS A 450 -36.92 2.13 16.29
N HIS A 451 -37.39 3.02 15.41
CA HIS A 451 -36.59 4.08 14.80
C HIS A 451 -36.01 4.97 15.91
N SER A 452 -34.70 5.22 15.86
CA SER A 452 -34.09 6.35 16.55
C SER A 452 -33.22 7.13 15.56
N ASP A 453 -33.66 8.38 15.43
CA ASP A 453 -32.96 9.60 15.06
C ASP A 453 -32.51 9.83 13.62
N ALA A 454 -33.10 10.90 13.09
CA ALA A 454 -32.86 11.54 11.82
C ALA A 454 -31.43 12.10 11.75
N GLU A 455 -30.72 11.76 10.69
CA GLU A 455 -29.67 12.62 10.14
C GLU A 455 -30.22 13.16 8.81
N ASP A 456 -30.20 14.49 8.70
CA ASP A 456 -30.68 15.28 7.57
C ASP A 456 -30.14 14.75 6.23
N ASP A 457 -31.05 14.21 5.41
CA ASP A 457 -30.85 13.91 3.99
C ASP A 457 -30.96 15.22 3.18
N ASP A 458 -29.90 16.04 3.23
CA ASP A 458 -29.72 17.21 2.35
C ASP A 458 -28.58 16.97 1.34
N ASP A 459 -28.57 15.82 0.66
CA ASP A 459 -27.77 15.60 -0.55
C ASP A 459 -28.74 15.34 -1.74
N ASP A 460 -28.95 16.38 -2.55
CA ASP A 460 -29.82 16.44 -3.74
C ASP A 460 -29.25 15.68 -4.97
N ASP A 461 -28.60 14.53 -4.74
CA ASP A 461 -28.12 13.62 -5.80
C ASP A 461 -28.72 12.22 -5.58
N ASN A 462 -30.06 12.15 -5.65
CA ASN A 462 -30.81 10.89 -5.66
C ASN A 462 -30.75 10.24 -7.05
N GLU A 463 -29.58 9.76 -7.48
CA GLU A 463 -29.57 8.59 -8.36
C GLU A 463 -29.76 7.33 -7.50
N PRO A 464 -30.80 6.51 -7.76
CA PRO A 464 -30.95 5.22 -7.10
C PRO A 464 -29.72 4.36 -7.39
N TYR A 465 -28.93 4.09 -6.37
CA TYR A 465 -27.83 3.14 -6.47
C TYR A 465 -28.40 1.74 -6.63
N ASP A 466 -28.46 1.25 -7.87
CA ASP A 466 -28.87 -0.11 -8.18
C ASP A 466 -27.71 -1.08 -7.95
N GLU A 467 -27.81 -1.85 -6.87
CA GLU A 467 -26.80 -2.83 -6.47
C GLU A 467 -26.63 -3.95 -7.50
N ASP A 468 -27.69 -4.30 -8.22
CA ASP A 468 -27.69 -5.38 -9.21
C ASP A 468 -27.04 -4.92 -10.52
N GLU A 469 -27.31 -3.69 -10.98
CA GLU A 469 -26.63 -3.11 -12.14
C GLU A 469 -25.11 -2.93 -11.92
N GLU A 470 -24.70 -2.48 -10.72
CA GLU A 470 -23.28 -2.35 -10.40
C GLU A 470 -22.62 -3.74 -10.32
N ALA A 471 -23.26 -4.72 -9.68
CA ALA A 471 -22.76 -6.09 -9.63
C ALA A 471 -22.68 -6.75 -11.02
N GLU A 472 -23.51 -6.34 -11.97
CA GLU A 472 -23.47 -6.80 -13.36
C GLU A 472 -22.33 -6.13 -14.14
N ARG A 473 -22.11 -4.82 -13.95
CA ARG A 473 -20.88 -4.13 -14.42
C ARG A 473 -19.61 -4.78 -13.87
N ASP A 474 -19.63 -5.22 -12.62
CA ASP A 474 -18.52 -5.90 -11.97
C ASP A 474 -18.22 -7.27 -12.59
N ARG A 475 -19.26 -8.03 -12.98
CA ARG A 475 -19.09 -9.30 -13.72
C ARG A 475 -18.51 -9.07 -15.11
N LEU A 476 -18.87 -7.98 -15.78
CA LEU A 476 -18.34 -7.60 -17.09
C LEU A 476 -16.88 -7.13 -17.03
N ASN A 477 -16.46 -6.51 -15.92
CA ASN A 477 -15.09 -6.03 -15.70
C ASN A 477 -14.10 -7.13 -15.29
N ILE A 478 -14.57 -8.31 -14.90
CA ILE A 478 -13.75 -9.50 -14.71
C ILE A 478 -13.45 -10.09 -16.10
N LYS A 479 -12.31 -9.69 -16.69
CA LYS A 479 -11.77 -10.46 -17.82
C LYS A 479 -11.51 -11.90 -17.34
N VAL A 480 -12.07 -12.86 -18.06
CA VAL A 480 -11.76 -14.29 -17.91
C VAL A 480 -10.23 -14.44 -17.92
N PRO A 481 -9.62 -15.23 -17.02
CA PRO A 481 -8.19 -15.48 -17.08
C PRO A 481 -7.81 -15.92 -18.49
N PHE A 482 -6.80 -15.26 -19.05
CA PHE A 482 -6.30 -15.50 -20.41
C PHE A 482 -6.16 -17.01 -20.66
N ASN A 483 -6.92 -17.53 -21.63
CA ASN A 483 -6.70 -18.87 -22.17
C ASN A 483 -5.37 -18.85 -22.94
N THR A 484 -4.38 -19.58 -22.44
CA THR A 484 -3.04 -19.72 -23.04
C THR A 484 -3.02 -20.52 -24.35
N THR A 485 -4.17 -20.91 -24.90
CA THR A 485 -4.30 -21.76 -26.09
C THR A 485 -4.36 -21.04 -27.43
N GLN A 486 -4.27 -19.70 -27.49
CA GLN A 486 -4.41 -18.94 -28.74
C GLN A 486 -3.11 -18.61 -29.49
N TYR A 487 -1.94 -19.12 -29.07
CA TYR A 487 -0.69 -18.97 -29.82
C TYR A 487 0.04 -20.31 -29.99
N ALA A 488 -0.70 -21.32 -30.45
CA ALA A 488 -0.12 -22.48 -31.10
C ALA A 488 -0.69 -22.52 -32.52
N ASP A 489 -0.11 -21.68 -33.39
CA ASP A 489 0.00 -21.87 -34.85
C ASP A 489 1.13 -20.97 -35.37
#